data_AF-A0A8J2U4H4-F1
#
_entry.id   AF-A0A8J2U4H4-F1
#
_cell.length_a   1.000
_cell.length_b   1.000
_cell.length_c   1.000
_cell.angle_alpha   90.00
_cell.angle_beta   90.00
_cell.angle_gamma   90.00
#
_symmetry.space_group_name_H-M   'P 1'
#
loop_
_entity.id
_entity.type
_entity.pdbx_description
1 polymer ?
#
loop_
_entity_poly.entity_id
_entity_poly.type
_entity_poly.pdbx_seq_one_letter_code
_entity_poly.pdbx_strand_id
1 'polypeptide(L)'
;MSSARVNAGAIQLVTNLAPPYQIQQGDTISGTSVATLQCIFQHMELTSDITILPWKRALKHLEQGLSDGLFSASYDPNINRFATLSAPIAIEKWYFFSAADVSLSPTENTPIGVISGSNQDQWLSQLGYHKLQRVSSYPQLIKLALSKRVHAVAADAQAFTESLVTHFDIQPEFTKAFIKYAPLGVYFNKGFVEQRQHFLTQFNEQTPACTNDTITLSNSERQTLKTVVLEQLANWINTPLIADTVKQQNARNSYLSASQIHALEAQWQQQRPSLQSHAQLLQTNLLSEYFQQIKRQSGGLFNEIIAMDRNGLVIAMSDLTSDLWQGDEDKFTQTFDVGPDVVFVDQLKYDESTHKFQVQISVSVSDEEQTAIGALTVGVDVEHALSNRQITAKLN
;
A
#
# COMPACT_ATOMS: atom_id res chain seq x y z
N MET A 1 19.43 38.42 -10.19
CA MET A 1 20.51 38.10 -9.23
C MET A 1 20.71 36.60 -9.28
N SER A 2 21.89 36.18 -9.72
CA SER A 2 22.25 34.77 -9.94
C SER A 2 22.41 34.08 -8.59
N SER A 3 21.50 33.16 -8.26
CA SER A 3 21.66 32.27 -7.11
C SER A 3 22.71 31.22 -7.46
N ALA A 4 23.87 31.31 -6.82
CA ALA A 4 24.90 30.29 -6.89
C ALA A 4 24.32 28.95 -6.44
N ARG A 5 24.13 28.03 -7.39
CA ARG A 5 23.90 26.61 -7.13
C ARG A 5 25.14 26.10 -6.40
N VAL A 6 25.05 25.91 -5.08
CA VAL A 6 25.99 25.09 -4.35
C VAL A 6 25.88 23.70 -4.95
N ASN A 7 26.90 23.29 -5.69
CA ASN A 7 26.98 21.97 -6.30
C ASN A 7 27.19 20.95 -5.17
N ALA A 8 26.11 20.57 -4.50
CA ALA A 8 26.08 19.43 -3.61
C ALA A 8 26.49 18.21 -4.44
N GLY A 9 27.59 17.53 -4.06
CA GLY A 9 28.04 16.31 -4.74
C GLY A 9 26.91 15.27 -4.84
N ALA A 10 27.06 14.34 -5.79
CA ALA A 10 26.08 13.28 -6.02
C ALA A 10 25.78 12.51 -4.74
N ILE A 11 24.49 12.24 -4.50
CA ILE A 11 24.02 11.46 -3.35
C ILE A 11 24.57 10.04 -3.44
N GLN A 12 25.36 9.64 -2.45
CA GLN A 12 26.03 8.33 -2.43
C GLN A 12 25.10 7.27 -1.84
N LEU A 13 24.62 6.36 -2.68
CA LEU A 13 23.70 5.31 -2.30
C LEU A 13 24.36 3.94 -2.34
N VAL A 14 24.05 3.10 -1.37
CA VAL A 14 24.46 1.71 -1.34
C VAL A 14 23.25 0.78 -1.39
N THR A 15 23.42 -0.38 -2.02
CA THR A 15 22.35 -1.38 -2.15
C THR A 15 22.93 -2.79 -2.28
N ASN A 16 22.07 -3.80 -2.20
CA ASN A 16 22.36 -5.16 -2.64
C ASN A 16 21.41 -5.54 -3.78
N LEU A 17 21.73 -6.57 -4.55
CA LEU A 17 20.81 -7.06 -5.58
C LEU A 17 19.57 -7.68 -4.94
N ALA A 18 18.40 -7.24 -5.38
CA ALA A 18 17.11 -7.85 -5.14
C ALA A 18 16.24 -7.71 -6.40
N PRO A 19 16.34 -8.65 -7.36
CA PRO A 19 15.45 -8.67 -8.52
C PRO A 19 13.98 -8.73 -8.08
N PRO A 20 13.05 -8.02 -8.75
CA PRO A 20 13.26 -7.13 -9.92
C PRO A 20 13.58 -5.67 -9.55
N TYR A 21 13.69 -5.35 -8.26
CA TYR A 21 13.85 -3.98 -7.74
C TYR A 21 15.21 -3.37 -8.05
N GLN A 22 16.28 -4.14 -7.85
CA GLN A 22 17.63 -3.81 -8.32
C GLN A 22 18.25 -5.04 -8.95
N ILE A 23 18.58 -4.92 -10.24
CA ILE A 23 19.25 -5.93 -11.04
C ILE A 23 20.53 -5.33 -11.62
N GLN A 24 21.52 -6.18 -11.84
CA GLN A 24 22.75 -5.79 -12.51
C GLN A 24 22.77 -6.38 -13.91
N GLN A 25 22.94 -5.52 -14.91
CA GLN A 25 23.08 -5.89 -16.31
C GLN A 25 24.43 -5.39 -16.82
N GLY A 26 25.46 -6.24 -16.74
CA GLY A 26 26.83 -5.81 -16.99
C GLY A 26 27.31 -4.82 -15.93
N ASP A 27 27.75 -3.64 -16.36
CA ASP A 27 28.26 -2.58 -15.48
C ASP A 27 27.18 -1.61 -15.00
N THR A 28 25.93 -1.75 -15.48
CA THR A 28 24.83 -0.87 -15.07
C THR A 28 23.89 -1.56 -14.08
N ILE A 29 23.43 -0.79 -13.11
CA ILE A 29 22.33 -1.17 -12.24
C ILE A 29 21.02 -0.64 -12.81
N SER A 30 19.99 -1.47 -12.82
CA SER A 30 18.64 -1.12 -13.26
C SER A 30 17.61 -1.80 -12.34
N GLY A 31 16.33 -1.69 -12.66
CA GLY A 31 15.23 -2.25 -11.86
C GLY A 31 14.26 -1.17 -11.38
N THR A 32 13.14 -1.61 -10.83
CA THR A 32 12.01 -0.71 -10.50
C THR A 32 12.38 0.31 -9.42
N SER A 33 13.09 -0.08 -8.36
CA SER A 33 13.54 0.87 -7.33
C SER A 33 14.60 1.84 -7.84
N VAL A 34 15.47 1.40 -8.75
CA VAL A 34 16.47 2.29 -9.38
C VAL A 34 15.76 3.35 -10.23
N ALA A 35 14.77 2.95 -11.04
CA ALA A 35 13.98 3.86 -11.85
C ALA A 35 13.19 4.86 -11.01
N THR A 36 12.54 4.41 -9.92
CA THR A 36 11.84 5.30 -8.98
C THR A 36 12.79 6.31 -8.34
N LEU A 37 13.99 5.89 -7.90
CA LEU A 37 14.97 6.82 -7.34
C LEU A 37 15.48 7.83 -8.35
N GLN A 38 15.73 7.40 -9.58
CA GLN A 38 16.14 8.30 -10.66
C GLN A 38 15.05 9.37 -10.92
N CYS A 39 13.78 8.97 -10.94
CA CYS A 39 12.65 9.90 -11.03
C CYS A 39 12.65 10.91 -9.87
N ILE A 40 12.75 10.43 -8.62
CA ILE A 40 12.74 11.30 -7.43
C ILE A 40 13.90 12.32 -7.47
N PHE A 41 15.14 11.86 -7.69
CA PHE A 41 16.29 12.76 -7.73
C PHE A 41 16.24 13.73 -8.91
N GLN A 42 15.66 13.31 -10.05
CA GLN A 42 15.41 14.21 -11.18
C GLN A 42 14.45 15.34 -10.80
N HIS A 43 13.34 15.03 -10.11
CA HIS A 43 12.41 16.04 -9.59
C HIS A 43 13.03 16.98 -8.55
N MET A 44 14.01 16.49 -7.79
CA MET A 44 14.77 17.27 -6.81
C MET A 44 15.96 18.05 -7.41
N GLU A 45 16.20 17.95 -8.72
CA GLU A 45 17.40 18.49 -9.40
C GLU A 45 18.73 17.99 -8.78
N LEU A 46 18.77 16.75 -8.31
CA LEU A 46 19.94 16.09 -7.70
C LEU A 46 20.44 14.93 -8.58
N THR A 47 21.70 14.56 -8.41
CA THR A 47 22.27 13.32 -8.96
C THR A 47 22.54 12.32 -7.86
N SER A 48 22.60 11.04 -8.20
CA SER A 48 22.95 9.96 -7.27
C SER A 48 23.91 8.96 -7.91
N ASP A 49 24.81 8.42 -7.10
CA ASP A 49 25.71 7.33 -7.46
C ASP A 49 25.35 6.10 -6.64
N ILE A 50 25.17 4.95 -7.30
CA ILE A 50 24.74 3.71 -6.66
C ILE A 50 25.88 2.71 -6.64
N THR A 51 26.21 2.21 -5.45
CA THR A 51 27.22 1.17 -5.24
C THR A 51 26.58 -0.12 -4.72
N ILE A 52 26.82 -1.23 -5.41
CA ILE A 52 26.35 -2.56 -4.99
C ILE A 52 27.34 -3.15 -4.00
N LEU A 53 26.87 -3.50 -2.79
CA LEU A 53 27.66 -4.11 -1.73
C LEU A 53 26.88 -5.28 -1.11
N PRO A 54 27.55 -6.31 -0.56
CA PRO A 54 26.90 -7.28 0.31
C PRO A 54 26.20 -6.56 1.47
N TRP A 55 24.98 -6.97 1.82
CA TRP A 55 24.11 -6.26 2.77
C TRP A 55 24.81 -5.80 4.06
N LYS A 56 25.54 -6.70 4.74
CA LYS A 56 26.28 -6.37 5.97
C LYS A 56 27.32 -5.26 5.78
N ARG A 57 27.91 -5.14 4.59
CA ARG A 57 28.86 -4.09 4.24
C ARG A 57 28.12 -2.79 3.91
N ALA A 58 27.02 -2.86 3.17
CA ALA A 58 26.16 -1.70 2.91
C ALA A 58 25.68 -1.04 4.22
N LEU A 59 25.21 -1.84 5.18
CA LEU A 59 24.84 -1.35 6.51
C LEU A 59 25.98 -0.64 7.24
N LYS A 60 27.19 -1.20 7.22
CA LYS A 60 28.37 -0.57 7.83
C LYS A 60 28.73 0.75 7.15
N HIS A 61 28.62 0.82 5.82
CA HIS A 61 28.86 2.06 5.09
C HIS A 61 27.88 3.15 5.52
N LEU A 62 26.59 2.81 5.60
CA LEU A 62 25.56 3.73 6.05
C LEU A 62 25.78 4.17 7.50
N GLU A 63 26.05 3.23 8.42
CA GLU A 63 26.30 3.52 9.84
C GLU A 63 27.50 4.45 10.06
N GLN A 64 28.56 4.28 9.27
CA GLN A 64 29.79 5.08 9.35
C GLN A 64 29.70 6.41 8.59
N GLY A 65 28.59 6.70 7.91
CA GLY A 65 28.44 7.89 7.08
C GLY A 65 29.31 7.87 5.81
N LEU A 66 29.75 6.70 5.36
CA LEU A 66 30.48 6.53 4.09
C LEU A 66 29.53 6.55 2.87
N SER A 67 28.24 6.39 3.10
CA SER A 67 27.17 6.55 2.13
C SER A 67 26.04 7.37 2.74
N ASP A 68 25.38 8.18 1.93
CA ASP A 68 24.26 9.02 2.34
C ASP A 68 22.99 8.20 2.56
N GLY A 69 22.78 7.15 1.76
CA GLY A 69 21.59 6.32 1.85
C GLY A 69 21.77 4.85 1.48
N LEU A 70 20.83 4.02 1.92
CA LEU A 70 20.77 2.58 1.67
C LEU A 70 19.35 2.17 1.24
N PHE A 71 19.21 1.45 0.13
CA PHE A 71 17.92 1.03 -0.43
C PHE A 71 18.00 -0.37 -1.06
N SER A 72 16.92 -1.05 -1.41
CA SER A 72 15.52 -0.83 -0.99
C SER A 72 15.27 -1.65 0.27
N ALA A 73 15.11 -0.97 1.40
CA ALA A 73 15.10 -1.61 2.71
C ALA A 73 13.73 -1.51 3.36
N SER A 74 13.30 -2.59 4.01
CA SER A 74 12.12 -2.58 4.87
C SER A 74 12.42 -1.95 6.24
N TYR A 75 11.37 -1.62 7.00
CA TYR A 75 11.51 -1.13 8.37
C TYR A 75 12.36 -2.06 9.25
N ASP A 76 13.36 -1.52 9.93
CA ASP A 76 14.27 -2.21 10.83
C ASP A 76 14.62 -1.29 12.02
N PRO A 77 14.22 -1.64 13.25
CA PRO A 77 14.48 -0.81 14.43
C PRO A 77 15.98 -0.67 14.76
N ASN A 78 16.82 -1.59 14.29
CA ASN A 78 18.27 -1.51 14.49
C ASN A 78 18.89 -0.43 13.58
N ILE A 79 18.41 -0.31 12.34
CA ILE A 79 18.88 0.72 11.39
C ILE A 79 18.38 2.10 11.80
N ASN A 80 17.15 2.19 12.33
CA ASN A 80 16.54 3.42 12.85
C ASN A 80 17.37 4.12 13.95
N ARG A 81 18.37 3.43 14.53
CA ARG A 81 19.28 4.03 15.51
C ARG A 81 20.17 5.09 14.88
N PHE A 82 20.65 4.86 13.65
CA PHE A 82 21.63 5.72 12.96
C PHE A 82 21.17 6.26 11.60
N ALA A 83 20.03 5.80 11.08
CA ALA A 83 19.44 6.29 9.84
C ALA A 83 17.93 6.52 9.99
N THR A 84 17.33 7.22 9.03
CA THR A 84 15.90 7.53 8.96
C THR A 84 15.35 6.99 7.64
N LEU A 85 14.26 6.21 7.70
CA LEU A 85 13.60 5.64 6.53
C LEU A 85 12.76 6.70 5.81
N SER A 86 12.84 6.72 4.48
CA SER A 86 11.99 7.55 3.61
C SER A 86 10.57 6.99 3.47
N ALA A 87 9.70 7.74 2.80
CA ALA A 87 8.49 7.21 2.21
C ALA A 87 8.83 6.04 1.25
N PRO A 88 7.91 5.06 1.06
CA PRO A 88 8.18 3.89 0.25
C PRO A 88 8.45 4.25 -1.21
N ILE A 89 9.49 3.64 -1.78
CA ILE A 89 9.84 3.71 -3.21
C ILE A 89 9.44 2.44 -3.97
N ALA A 90 9.09 1.39 -3.24
CA ALA A 90 8.61 0.12 -3.77
C ALA A 90 7.85 -0.65 -2.69
N ILE A 91 7.19 -1.73 -3.10
CA ILE A 91 6.50 -2.66 -2.23
C ILE A 91 6.90 -4.09 -2.59
N GLU A 92 7.30 -4.88 -1.60
CA GLU A 92 7.41 -6.33 -1.73
C GLU A 92 6.16 -7.00 -1.18
N LYS A 93 5.68 -8.05 -1.86
CA LYS A 93 4.48 -8.79 -1.47
C LYS A 93 4.92 -10.13 -0.90
N TRP A 94 5.00 -10.22 0.42
CA TRP A 94 5.61 -11.39 1.07
C TRP A 94 4.61 -12.51 1.24
N TYR A 95 5.02 -13.70 0.83
CA TYR A 95 4.27 -14.93 1.03
C TYR A 95 5.18 -16.01 1.58
N PHE A 96 4.58 -16.92 2.35
CA PHE A 96 5.13 -18.25 2.53
C PHE A 96 4.70 -19.10 1.33
N PHE A 97 5.65 -19.83 0.74
CA PHE A 97 5.39 -20.82 -0.30
C PHE A 97 5.75 -22.23 0.21
N SER A 98 4.88 -23.21 -0.02
CA SER A 98 5.11 -24.62 0.30
C SER A 98 4.83 -25.52 -0.90
N ALA A 99 5.74 -26.45 -1.15
CA ALA A 99 5.57 -27.51 -2.15
C ALA A 99 4.67 -28.67 -1.61
N ALA A 100 4.36 -28.65 -0.32
CA ALA A 100 3.43 -29.59 0.29
C ALA A 100 2.02 -28.96 0.33
N ASP A 101 1.01 -29.80 0.12
CA ASP A 101 -0.41 -29.47 0.33
C ASP A 101 -0.71 -29.40 1.83
N VAL A 102 -0.15 -28.40 2.48
CA VAL A 102 -0.21 -28.18 3.93
C VAL A 102 -0.66 -26.75 4.18
N SER A 103 -1.62 -26.59 5.08
CA SER A 103 -2.01 -25.31 5.65
C SER A 103 -0.78 -24.57 6.20
N LEU A 104 -0.42 -23.46 5.57
CA LEU A 104 0.76 -22.68 5.90
C LEU A 104 0.49 -21.78 7.12
N SER A 105 0.92 -22.23 8.30
CA SER A 105 1.03 -21.38 9.50
C SER A 105 2.37 -21.64 10.19
N PRO A 106 3.50 -21.15 9.62
CA PRO A 106 4.82 -21.35 10.21
C PRO A 106 4.91 -20.76 11.62
N THR A 107 5.64 -21.46 12.50
CA THR A 107 6.01 -20.98 13.84
C THR A 107 7.51 -20.69 13.87
N GLU A 108 8.00 -20.08 14.93
CA GLU A 108 9.44 -19.78 15.13
C GLU A 108 10.35 -21.02 15.02
N ASN A 109 9.78 -22.21 15.21
CA ASN A 109 10.43 -23.51 15.14
C ASN A 109 10.28 -24.24 13.81
N THR A 110 9.55 -23.66 12.85
CA THR A 110 9.37 -24.21 11.50
C THR A 110 10.64 -23.95 10.67
N PRO A 111 11.23 -25.00 10.04
CA PRO A 111 12.25 -24.82 9.00
C PRO A 111 11.75 -23.96 7.84
N ILE A 112 12.32 -22.76 7.69
CA ILE A 112 11.95 -21.80 6.66
C ILE A 112 13.17 -21.47 5.82
N GLY A 113 13.04 -21.56 4.50
CA GLY A 113 14.06 -21.05 3.59
C GLY A 113 13.92 -19.55 3.37
N VAL A 114 15.06 -18.84 3.30
CA VAL A 114 15.13 -17.41 2.97
C VAL A 114 16.35 -17.11 2.09
N ILE A 115 16.31 -16.03 1.33
CA ILE A 115 17.50 -15.48 0.68
C ILE A 115 18.37 -14.81 1.75
N SER A 116 19.65 -15.17 1.80
CA SER A 116 20.60 -14.64 2.77
C SER A 116 20.69 -13.12 2.69
N GLY A 117 20.40 -12.43 3.79
CA GLY A 117 20.45 -10.97 3.89
C GLY A 117 19.28 -10.24 3.24
N SER A 118 18.25 -10.94 2.74
CA SER A 118 17.04 -10.28 2.26
C SER A 118 16.23 -9.63 3.39
N ASN A 119 15.26 -8.79 3.03
CA ASN A 119 14.35 -8.18 3.98
C ASN A 119 13.59 -9.26 4.81
N GLN A 120 13.23 -10.39 4.21
CA GLN A 120 12.57 -11.52 4.87
C GLN A 120 13.47 -12.23 5.88
N ASP A 121 14.75 -12.44 5.55
CA ASP A 121 15.74 -13.04 6.47
C ASP A 121 15.88 -12.18 7.73
N GLN A 122 16.03 -10.87 7.55
CA GLN A 122 16.18 -9.91 8.65
C GLN A 122 14.93 -9.88 9.53
N TRP A 123 13.75 -9.73 8.91
CA TRP A 123 12.49 -9.63 9.62
C TRP A 123 12.15 -10.91 10.40
N LEU A 124 12.28 -12.10 9.78
CA LEU A 124 12.03 -13.36 10.49
C LEU A 124 13.03 -13.60 11.63
N SER A 125 14.30 -13.23 11.43
CA SER A 125 15.31 -13.32 12.49
C SER A 125 14.96 -12.43 13.69
N GLN A 126 14.43 -11.22 13.44
CA GLN A 126 13.99 -10.28 14.49
C GLN A 126 12.75 -10.78 15.25
N LEU A 127 11.86 -11.49 14.56
CA LEU A 127 10.72 -12.16 15.19
C LEU A 127 11.09 -13.42 15.98
N GLY A 128 12.36 -13.82 16.00
CA GLY A 128 12.82 -14.98 16.75
C GLY A 128 12.68 -16.31 15.99
N TYR A 129 12.50 -16.31 14.67
CA TYR A 129 12.56 -17.55 13.90
C TYR A 129 13.99 -18.08 13.89
N HIS A 130 14.20 -19.29 14.44
CA HIS A 130 15.54 -19.82 14.67
C HIS A 130 15.98 -20.86 13.63
N LYS A 131 15.05 -21.50 12.91
CA LYS A 131 15.35 -22.51 11.88
C LYS A 131 15.36 -21.94 10.46
N LEU A 132 16.06 -20.83 10.27
CA LEU A 132 16.19 -20.18 8.97
C LEU A 132 17.31 -20.81 8.14
N GLN A 133 16.94 -21.47 7.04
CA GLN A 133 17.87 -22.00 6.05
C GLN A 133 18.14 -20.94 4.97
N ARG A 134 19.34 -20.38 4.99
CA ARG A 134 19.74 -19.29 4.09
C ARG A 134 20.37 -19.81 2.81
N VAL A 135 19.95 -19.28 1.67
CA VAL A 135 20.51 -19.56 0.33
C VAL A 135 20.79 -18.27 -0.42
N SER A 136 21.53 -18.34 -1.54
CA SER A 136 21.96 -17.14 -2.27
C SER A 136 21.10 -16.80 -3.49
N SER A 137 20.15 -17.65 -3.88
CA SER A 137 19.31 -17.40 -5.06
C SER A 137 17.93 -18.06 -4.99
N TYR A 138 16.96 -17.48 -5.69
CA TYR A 138 15.60 -18.01 -5.78
C TYR A 138 15.53 -19.44 -6.34
N PRO A 139 16.33 -19.84 -7.37
CA PRO A 139 16.35 -21.24 -7.81
C PRO A 139 16.81 -22.22 -6.73
N GLN A 140 17.75 -21.82 -5.87
CA GLN A 140 18.14 -22.64 -4.72
C GLN A 140 17.02 -22.71 -3.67
N LEU A 141 16.35 -21.57 -3.42
CA LEU A 141 15.25 -21.47 -2.48
C LEU A 141 14.08 -22.39 -2.87
N ILE A 142 13.68 -22.34 -4.14
CA ILE A 142 12.64 -23.21 -4.71
C ILE A 142 13.05 -24.70 -4.58
N LYS A 143 14.30 -25.06 -4.92
CA LYS A 143 14.81 -26.43 -4.78
C LYS A 143 14.80 -26.93 -3.33
N LEU A 144 15.03 -26.05 -2.34
CA LEU A 144 14.91 -26.42 -0.93
C LEU A 144 13.47 -26.81 -0.57
N ALA A 145 12.49 -26.03 -1.02
CA ALA A 145 11.08 -26.33 -0.77
C ALA A 145 10.65 -27.63 -1.47
N LEU A 146 10.99 -27.81 -2.76
CA LEU A 146 10.65 -29.02 -3.52
C LEU A 146 11.27 -30.29 -2.93
N SER A 147 12.49 -30.19 -2.38
CA SER A 147 13.15 -31.32 -1.71
C SER A 147 12.66 -31.57 -0.28
N LYS A 148 11.64 -30.83 0.20
CA LYS A 148 11.08 -30.92 1.55
C LYS A 148 12.13 -30.73 2.67
N ARG A 149 13.24 -30.04 2.36
CA ARG A 149 14.26 -29.68 3.36
C ARG A 149 13.82 -28.53 4.26
N VAL A 150 12.91 -27.71 3.75
CA VAL A 150 12.19 -26.69 4.50
C VAL A 150 10.69 -26.92 4.32
N HIS A 151 9.88 -26.52 5.30
CA HIS A 151 8.42 -26.62 5.20
C HIS A 151 7.83 -25.47 4.40
N ALA A 152 8.46 -24.29 4.47
CA ALA A 152 8.06 -23.12 3.73
C ALA A 152 9.29 -22.33 3.29
N VAL A 153 9.12 -21.47 2.30
CA VAL A 153 10.07 -20.41 1.97
C VAL A 153 9.36 -19.07 2.07
N ALA A 154 10.03 -18.09 2.68
CA ALA A 154 9.52 -16.72 2.73
C ALA A 154 10.16 -15.91 1.62
N ALA A 155 9.33 -15.35 0.74
CA ALA A 155 9.78 -14.70 -0.48
C ALA A 155 8.81 -13.60 -0.92
N ASP A 156 9.35 -12.65 -1.69
CA ASP A 156 8.51 -11.79 -2.53
C ASP A 156 7.82 -12.61 -3.63
N ALA A 157 6.53 -12.37 -3.84
CA ALA A 157 5.72 -13.14 -4.78
C ALA A 157 6.15 -12.98 -6.24
N GLN A 158 6.55 -11.76 -6.63
CA GLN A 158 6.96 -11.50 -8.00
C GLN A 158 8.29 -12.20 -8.30
N ALA A 159 9.30 -11.96 -7.47
CA ALA A 159 10.61 -12.58 -7.64
C ALA A 159 10.57 -14.12 -7.58
N PHE A 160 9.72 -14.69 -6.71
CA PHE A 160 9.50 -16.13 -6.66
C PHE A 160 8.91 -16.67 -7.96
N THR A 161 7.86 -16.01 -8.47
CA THR A 161 7.16 -16.42 -9.70
C THR A 161 8.04 -16.26 -10.93
N GLU A 162 8.76 -15.15 -11.05
CA GLU A 162 9.73 -14.93 -12.14
C GLU A 162 10.83 -15.99 -12.13
N SER A 163 11.34 -16.36 -10.95
CA SER A 163 12.34 -17.41 -10.84
C SER A 163 11.82 -18.78 -11.23
N LEU A 164 10.55 -19.08 -10.93
CA LEU A 164 9.87 -20.30 -11.36
C LEU A 164 9.83 -20.36 -12.89
N VAL A 165 9.24 -19.34 -13.52
CA VAL A 165 9.10 -19.23 -14.98
C VAL A 165 10.45 -19.31 -15.71
N THR A 166 11.47 -18.64 -15.18
CA THR A 166 12.77 -18.51 -15.87
C THR A 166 13.67 -19.73 -15.72
N HIS A 167 13.56 -20.50 -14.64
CA HIS A 167 14.58 -21.52 -14.29
C HIS A 167 14.05 -22.96 -14.22
N PHE A 168 12.76 -23.17 -14.42
CA PHE A 168 12.14 -24.49 -14.37
C PHE A 168 11.28 -24.70 -15.61
N ASP A 169 11.54 -25.74 -16.39
CA ASP A 169 10.79 -26.01 -17.62
C ASP A 169 9.32 -26.41 -17.31
N ILE A 170 9.13 -27.14 -16.22
CA ILE A 170 7.82 -27.53 -15.71
C ILE A 170 7.61 -26.79 -14.39
N GLN A 171 6.57 -25.95 -14.34
CA GLN A 171 6.29 -25.15 -13.16
C GLN A 171 5.70 -26.03 -12.05
N PRO A 172 6.45 -26.26 -10.95
CA PRO A 172 5.89 -26.94 -9.79
C PRO A 172 4.75 -26.14 -9.17
N GLU A 173 3.75 -26.84 -8.65
CA GLU A 173 2.66 -26.21 -7.90
C GLU A 173 3.09 -25.90 -6.47
N PHE A 174 2.69 -24.73 -5.98
CA PHE A 174 2.95 -24.25 -4.63
C PHE A 174 1.66 -23.74 -3.99
N THR A 175 1.44 -24.08 -2.73
CA THR A 175 0.49 -23.35 -1.89
C THR A 175 1.16 -22.08 -1.38
N LYS A 176 0.40 -20.98 -1.26
CA LYS A 176 0.90 -19.73 -0.71
C LYS A 176 0.01 -19.17 0.40
N ALA A 177 0.64 -18.60 1.41
CA ALA A 177 -0.02 -17.85 2.48
C ALA A 177 0.56 -16.45 2.56
N PHE A 178 -0.31 -15.44 2.56
CA PHE A 178 0.08 -14.04 2.66
C PHE A 178 0.76 -13.78 4.01
N ILE A 179 1.87 -13.03 3.97
CA ILE A 179 2.57 -12.59 5.18
C ILE A 179 2.22 -11.13 5.45
N LYS A 180 2.62 -10.24 4.55
CA LYS A 180 2.39 -8.79 4.63
C LYS A 180 2.77 -8.11 3.33
N TYR A 181 2.42 -6.84 3.21
CA TYR A 181 3.07 -5.93 2.30
C TYR A 181 4.25 -5.27 3.00
N ALA A 182 5.43 -5.40 2.42
CA ALA A 182 6.64 -4.79 2.94
C ALA A 182 6.93 -3.51 2.15
N PRO A 183 6.64 -2.32 2.70
CA PRO A 183 7.09 -1.07 2.09
C PRO A 183 8.61 -1.05 2.12
N LEU A 184 9.21 -0.74 0.97
CA LEU A 184 10.66 -0.57 0.85
C LEU A 184 10.98 0.90 0.62
N GLY A 185 11.83 1.46 1.47
CA GLY A 185 12.30 2.84 1.35
C GLY A 185 13.82 2.93 1.20
N VAL A 186 14.30 4.16 1.31
CA VAL A 186 15.71 4.49 1.47
C VAL A 186 15.96 4.85 2.93
N TYR A 187 16.89 4.18 3.59
CA TYR A 187 17.46 4.68 4.83
C TYR A 187 18.49 5.74 4.52
N PHE A 188 18.24 6.99 4.93
CA PHE A 188 19.24 8.04 4.89
C PHE A 188 19.96 8.15 6.22
N ASN A 189 21.30 8.28 6.21
CA ASN A 189 22.08 8.48 7.41
C ASN A 189 21.58 9.72 8.18
N LYS A 190 21.45 9.64 9.51
CA LYS A 190 20.91 10.75 10.31
C LYS A 190 21.76 12.01 10.21
N GLY A 191 23.10 11.88 10.23
CA GLY A 191 24.00 13.00 10.05
C GLY A 191 23.83 13.68 8.69
N PHE A 192 23.56 12.91 7.63
CA PHE A 192 23.24 13.46 6.31
C PHE A 192 21.91 14.24 6.33
N VAL A 193 20.86 13.69 6.93
CA VAL A 193 19.54 14.35 7.05
C VAL A 193 19.62 15.63 7.90
N GLU A 194 20.39 15.60 8.99
CA GLU A 194 20.61 16.76 9.87
C GLU A 194 21.37 17.89 9.17
N GLN A 195 22.36 17.54 8.32
CA GLN A 195 23.12 18.52 7.54
C GLN A 195 22.31 19.14 6.40
N ARG A 196 21.30 18.43 5.88
CA ARG A 196 20.43 18.88 4.79
C ARG A 196 18.99 19.00 5.27
N GLN A 197 18.73 20.10 5.98
CA GLN A 197 17.40 20.45 6.45
C GLN A 197 16.38 20.34 5.31
N HIS A 198 15.21 19.73 5.59
CA HIS A 198 14.12 19.47 4.65
C HIS A 198 14.39 18.43 3.54
N PHE A 199 15.60 17.85 3.42
CA PHE A 199 15.89 16.87 2.37
C PHE A 199 14.88 15.70 2.36
N LEU A 200 14.64 15.11 3.54
CA LEU A 200 13.76 13.95 3.63
C LEU A 200 12.30 14.30 3.30
N THR A 201 11.84 15.48 3.73
CA THR A 201 10.51 15.99 3.39
C THR A 201 10.37 16.18 1.89
N GLN A 202 11.34 16.83 1.25
CA GLN A 202 11.34 17.04 -0.20
C GLN A 202 11.42 15.72 -0.98
N PHE A 203 12.20 14.75 -0.49
CA PHE A 203 12.29 13.41 -1.06
C PHE A 203 10.93 12.72 -1.01
N ASN A 204 10.28 12.70 0.16
CA ASN A 204 8.98 12.06 0.36
C ASN A 204 7.86 12.76 -0.45
N GLU A 205 7.92 14.07 -0.65
CA GLU A 205 6.96 14.79 -1.50
C GLU A 205 6.99 14.32 -2.97
N GLN A 206 8.13 13.81 -3.46
CA GLN A 206 8.24 13.29 -4.82
C GLN A 206 7.83 11.82 -4.97
N THR A 207 7.75 11.05 -3.86
CA THR A 207 7.52 9.60 -3.98
C THR A 207 6.22 9.24 -4.70
N PRO A 208 5.05 9.87 -4.43
CA PRO A 208 3.80 9.45 -5.08
C PRO A 208 3.86 9.53 -6.61
N ALA A 209 4.40 10.63 -7.16
CA ALA A 209 4.53 10.82 -8.60
C ALA A 209 5.44 9.78 -9.28
N CYS A 210 6.42 9.24 -8.54
CA CYS A 210 7.41 8.28 -9.05
C CYS A 210 7.09 6.81 -8.73
N THR A 211 6.01 6.53 -7.99
CA THR A 211 5.61 5.16 -7.58
C THR A 211 4.28 4.67 -8.15
N ASN A 212 3.54 5.51 -8.89
CA ASN A 212 2.21 5.17 -9.39
C ASN A 212 2.15 3.83 -10.17
N ASP A 213 3.21 3.47 -10.88
CA ASP A 213 3.27 2.22 -11.65
C ASP A 213 3.91 1.06 -10.86
N THR A 214 4.63 1.33 -9.77
CA THR A 214 5.41 0.33 -9.03
C THR A 214 4.72 -0.18 -7.77
N ILE A 215 3.84 0.62 -7.15
CA ILE A 215 3.06 0.25 -5.96
C ILE A 215 1.61 0.03 -6.38
N THR A 216 1.33 -1.16 -6.94
CA THR A 216 0.01 -1.47 -7.50
C THR A 216 -0.56 -2.79 -6.99
N LEU A 217 -1.88 -2.89 -6.97
CA LEU A 217 -2.59 -4.15 -6.75
C LEU A 217 -2.55 -5.01 -8.01
N SER A 218 -2.25 -6.30 -7.86
CA SER A 218 -2.43 -7.27 -8.95
C SER A 218 -3.90 -7.51 -9.23
N ASN A 219 -4.23 -8.03 -10.42
CA ASN A 219 -5.62 -8.36 -10.78
C ASN A 219 -6.27 -9.33 -9.79
N SER A 220 -5.51 -10.31 -9.28
CA SER A 220 -6.02 -11.27 -8.30
C SER A 220 -6.31 -10.65 -6.94
N GLU A 221 -5.48 -9.70 -6.49
CA GLU A 221 -5.71 -8.94 -5.26
C GLU A 221 -6.90 -8.01 -5.42
N ARG A 222 -7.00 -7.27 -6.53
CA ARG A 222 -8.17 -6.44 -6.85
C ARG A 222 -9.46 -7.25 -6.81
N GLN A 223 -9.47 -8.43 -7.41
CA GLN A 223 -10.63 -9.31 -7.39
C GLN A 223 -10.95 -9.82 -5.99
N THR A 224 -9.93 -10.20 -5.20
CA THR A 224 -10.12 -10.66 -3.82
C THR A 224 -10.71 -9.57 -2.94
N LEU A 225 -10.15 -8.35 -3.02
CA LEU A 225 -10.63 -7.18 -2.30
C LEU A 225 -12.07 -6.84 -2.69
N LYS A 226 -12.38 -6.84 -3.99
CA LYS A 226 -13.73 -6.67 -4.51
C LYS A 226 -14.70 -7.70 -3.91
N THR A 227 -14.34 -8.99 -3.92
CA THR A 227 -15.18 -10.05 -3.34
C THR A 227 -15.41 -9.85 -1.85
N VAL A 228 -14.35 -9.60 -1.06
CA VAL A 228 -14.45 -9.39 0.39
C VAL A 228 -15.36 -8.22 0.71
N VAL A 229 -15.18 -7.10 0.00
CA VAL A 229 -16.00 -5.91 0.21
C VAL A 229 -17.45 -6.16 -0.21
N LEU A 230 -17.70 -6.75 -1.38
CA LEU A 230 -19.07 -6.99 -1.86
C LEU A 230 -19.84 -7.97 -0.97
N GLU A 231 -19.20 -9.01 -0.44
CA GLU A 231 -19.81 -9.91 0.54
C GLU A 231 -20.28 -9.15 1.80
N GLN A 232 -19.51 -8.17 2.27
CA GLN A 232 -19.86 -7.33 3.41
C GLN A 232 -20.92 -6.27 3.04
N LEU A 233 -20.73 -5.57 1.93
CA LEU A 233 -21.63 -4.53 1.43
C LEU A 233 -23.00 -5.06 1.07
N ALA A 234 -23.11 -6.30 0.57
CA ALA A 234 -24.39 -6.93 0.29
C ALA A 234 -25.32 -6.95 1.53
N ASN A 235 -24.75 -7.06 2.74
CA ASN A 235 -25.55 -6.99 3.96
C ASN A 235 -25.99 -5.55 4.30
N TRP A 236 -25.26 -4.52 3.85
CA TRP A 236 -25.54 -3.13 4.18
C TRP A 236 -26.43 -2.45 3.16
N ILE A 237 -26.16 -2.64 1.86
CA ILE A 237 -26.93 -2.02 0.75
C ILE A 237 -28.36 -2.54 0.73
N ASN A 238 -28.58 -3.79 1.15
CA ASN A 238 -29.93 -4.34 1.32
C ASN A 238 -30.67 -3.78 2.54
N THR A 239 -30.02 -2.96 3.38
CA THR A 239 -30.70 -2.24 4.46
C THR A 239 -31.32 -0.96 3.88
N PRO A 240 -32.66 -0.76 3.96
CA PRO A 240 -33.32 0.42 3.39
C PRO A 240 -32.72 1.75 3.83
N LEU A 241 -32.08 1.77 5.01
CA LEU A 241 -31.43 2.94 5.60
C LEU A 241 -30.52 3.71 4.63
N ILE A 242 -29.66 3.03 3.85
CA ILE A 242 -28.71 3.72 2.96
C ILE A 242 -29.48 4.39 1.82
N ALA A 243 -30.25 3.61 1.06
CA ALA A 243 -30.99 4.10 -0.10
C ALA A 243 -32.01 5.18 0.29
N ASP A 244 -32.73 5.02 1.41
CA ASP A 244 -33.70 6.00 1.90
C ASP A 244 -33.02 7.31 2.30
N THR A 245 -31.86 7.25 2.95
CA THR A 245 -31.09 8.44 3.33
C THR A 245 -30.59 9.18 2.08
N VAL A 246 -30.07 8.45 1.09
CA VAL A 246 -29.63 9.04 -0.19
C VAL A 246 -30.81 9.70 -0.92
N LYS A 247 -31.97 9.04 -1.01
CA LYS A 247 -33.18 9.61 -1.63
C LYS A 247 -33.65 10.88 -0.94
N GLN A 248 -33.71 10.87 0.39
CA GLN A 248 -34.09 12.05 1.19
C GLN A 248 -33.11 13.20 0.97
N GLN A 249 -31.80 12.91 0.93
CA GLN A 249 -30.80 13.94 0.68
C GLN A 249 -30.89 14.47 -0.75
N ASN A 250 -31.05 13.61 -1.76
CA ASN A 250 -31.22 14.00 -3.15
C ASN A 250 -32.43 14.93 -3.37
N ALA A 251 -33.53 14.68 -2.66
CA ALA A 251 -34.70 15.54 -2.68
C ALA A 251 -34.39 16.93 -2.09
N ARG A 252 -33.70 16.97 -0.95
CA ARG A 252 -33.27 18.23 -0.30
C ARG A 252 -32.27 19.00 -1.14
N ASN A 253 -31.35 18.32 -1.82
CA ASN A 253 -30.28 18.94 -2.59
C ASN A 253 -30.65 19.16 -4.06
N SER A 254 -31.92 18.95 -4.44
CA SER A 254 -32.38 19.04 -5.83
C SER A 254 -32.25 20.41 -6.49
N TYR A 255 -32.16 21.47 -5.69
CA TYR A 255 -32.02 22.85 -6.16
C TYR A 255 -30.58 23.38 -6.11
N LEU A 256 -29.61 22.58 -5.64
CA LEU A 256 -28.24 23.06 -5.47
C LEU A 256 -27.54 23.27 -6.82
N SER A 257 -27.00 24.48 -7.02
CA SER A 257 -26.07 24.77 -8.10
C SER A 257 -24.63 24.38 -7.73
N ALA A 258 -23.75 24.26 -8.72
CA ALA A 258 -22.31 24.07 -8.49
C ALA A 258 -21.71 25.15 -7.56
N SER A 259 -22.11 26.42 -7.72
CA SER A 259 -21.66 27.50 -6.84
C SER A 259 -22.11 27.33 -5.38
N GLN A 260 -23.30 26.75 -5.16
CA GLN A 260 -23.77 26.45 -3.80
C GLN A 260 -23.03 25.26 -3.20
N ILE A 261 -22.70 24.24 -4.01
CA ILE A 261 -21.86 23.10 -3.58
C ILE A 261 -20.48 23.59 -3.12
N HIS A 262 -19.81 24.44 -3.92
CA HIS A 262 -18.53 25.02 -3.51
C HIS A 262 -18.62 25.90 -2.27
N ALA A 263 -19.76 26.59 -2.05
CA ALA A 263 -19.97 27.36 -0.84
C ALA A 263 -20.11 26.45 0.40
N LEU A 264 -20.79 25.30 0.26
CA LEU A 264 -20.88 24.29 1.31
C LEU A 264 -19.53 23.67 1.63
N GLU A 265 -18.71 23.39 0.61
CA GLU A 265 -17.33 22.91 0.77
C GLU A 265 -16.47 23.93 1.55
N ALA A 266 -16.49 25.19 1.15
CA ALA A 266 -15.74 26.25 1.85
C ALA A 266 -16.18 26.38 3.32
N GLN A 267 -17.49 26.24 3.59
CA GLN A 267 -18.02 26.23 4.95
C GLN A 267 -17.53 25.00 5.73
N TRP A 268 -17.51 23.81 5.11
CA TRP A 268 -17.01 22.58 5.71
C TRP A 268 -15.56 22.75 6.17
N GLN A 269 -14.67 23.22 5.28
CA GLN A 269 -13.26 23.41 5.59
C GLN A 269 -13.02 24.38 6.76
N GLN A 270 -13.88 25.39 6.92
CA GLN A 270 -13.83 26.33 8.05
C GLN A 270 -14.34 25.72 9.37
N GLN A 271 -15.39 24.89 9.31
CA GLN A 271 -16.06 24.34 10.50
C GLN A 271 -15.40 23.06 11.01
N ARG A 272 -14.80 22.26 10.11
CA ARG A 272 -14.16 20.96 10.41
C ARG A 272 -13.16 21.00 11.57
N PRO A 273 -12.22 21.97 11.66
CA PRO A 273 -11.22 22.00 12.74
C PRO A 273 -11.82 22.14 14.15
N SER A 274 -13.04 22.66 14.24
CA SER A 274 -13.75 22.87 15.50
C SER A 274 -15.01 22.00 15.66
N LEU A 275 -15.28 21.11 14.70
CA LEU A 275 -16.48 20.27 14.61
C LEU A 275 -17.78 21.07 14.85
N GLN A 276 -17.90 22.26 14.27
CA GLN A 276 -19.07 23.11 14.48
C GLN A 276 -20.28 22.69 13.62
N SER A 277 -21.47 22.77 14.25
CA SER A 277 -22.83 22.69 13.69
C SER A 277 -23.06 21.68 12.56
N HIS A 278 -22.75 22.02 11.30
CA HIS A 278 -23.06 21.18 10.15
C HIS A 278 -22.20 19.90 10.11
N ALA A 279 -20.90 20.01 10.41
CA ALA A 279 -20.01 18.85 10.44
C ALA A 279 -20.40 17.86 11.54
N GLN A 280 -20.78 18.39 12.71
CA GLN A 280 -21.29 17.57 13.81
C GLN A 280 -22.59 16.86 13.43
N LEU A 281 -23.55 17.58 12.84
CA LEU A 281 -24.84 17.01 12.43
C LEU A 281 -24.68 15.87 11.40
N LEU A 282 -23.75 16.02 10.44
CA LEU A 282 -23.44 14.95 9.49
C LEU A 282 -22.74 13.78 10.19
N GLN A 283 -21.80 14.03 11.11
CA GLN A 283 -21.08 12.98 11.81
C GLN A 283 -21.94 12.20 12.81
N THR A 284 -23.00 12.79 13.35
CA THR A 284 -23.87 12.19 14.36
C THR A 284 -25.26 11.82 13.84
N ASN A 285 -25.46 11.75 12.52
CA ASN A 285 -26.72 11.24 11.98
C ASN A 285 -26.79 9.71 12.08
N LEU A 286 -28.01 9.15 11.97
CA LEU A 286 -28.25 7.71 12.13
C LEU A 286 -27.40 6.85 11.19
N LEU A 287 -27.17 7.29 9.95
CA LEU A 287 -26.36 6.54 8.99
C LEU A 287 -24.86 6.61 9.33
N SER A 288 -24.37 7.76 9.78
CA SER A 288 -23.00 7.91 10.29
C SER A 288 -22.75 7.07 11.54
N GLU A 289 -23.69 7.03 12.48
CA GLU A 289 -23.61 6.16 13.66
C GLU A 289 -23.58 4.68 13.27
N TYR A 290 -24.38 4.29 12.28
CA TYR A 290 -24.37 2.95 11.71
C TYR A 290 -23.02 2.61 11.06
N PHE A 291 -22.44 3.52 10.28
CA PHE A 291 -21.11 3.35 9.68
C PHE A 291 -20.01 3.24 10.74
N GLN A 292 -20.08 4.04 11.81
CA GLN A 292 -19.15 3.93 12.94
C GLN A 292 -19.29 2.57 13.64
N GLN A 293 -20.51 2.04 13.79
CA GLN A 293 -20.73 0.71 14.34
C GLN A 293 -20.13 -0.38 13.46
N ILE A 294 -20.38 -0.32 12.15
CA ILE A 294 -19.80 -1.25 11.18
C ILE A 294 -18.27 -1.22 11.27
N LYS A 295 -17.67 -0.03 11.23
CA LYS A 295 -16.21 0.14 11.34
C LYS A 295 -15.68 -0.52 12.61
N ARG A 296 -16.31 -0.28 13.77
CA ARG A 296 -15.94 -0.91 15.06
C ARG A 296 -16.07 -2.43 15.03
N GLN A 297 -17.13 -2.97 14.42
CA GLN A 297 -17.39 -4.40 14.34
C GLN A 297 -16.50 -5.12 13.32
N SER A 298 -15.93 -4.40 12.36
CA SER A 298 -15.08 -4.95 11.29
C SER A 298 -13.73 -5.47 11.77
N GLY A 299 -13.36 -5.24 13.04
CA GLY A 299 -12.07 -5.66 13.59
C GLY A 299 -10.87 -5.00 12.91
N GLY A 300 -11.07 -3.84 12.27
CA GLY A 300 -10.02 -3.10 11.54
C GLY A 300 -9.95 -3.43 10.05
N LEU A 301 -10.95 -4.11 9.46
CA LEU A 301 -11.02 -4.29 8.01
C LEU A 301 -11.34 -2.97 7.29
N PHE A 302 -12.25 -2.18 7.85
CA PHE A 302 -12.63 -0.89 7.30
C PHE A 302 -11.97 0.26 8.05
N ASN A 303 -11.27 1.11 7.31
CA ASN A 303 -10.65 2.33 7.81
C ASN A 303 -11.61 3.51 7.77
N GLU A 304 -12.46 3.58 6.75
CA GLU A 304 -13.47 4.62 6.60
C GLU A 304 -14.65 4.11 5.77
N ILE A 305 -15.81 4.74 5.94
CA ILE A 305 -17.02 4.49 5.17
C ILE A 305 -17.65 5.85 4.89
N ILE A 306 -17.93 6.15 3.64
CA ILE A 306 -18.45 7.44 3.18
C ILE A 306 -19.62 7.18 2.23
N ALA A 307 -20.78 7.76 2.50
CA ALA A 307 -21.90 7.79 1.56
C ALA A 307 -22.05 9.18 0.96
N MET A 308 -22.32 9.22 -0.34
CA MET A 308 -22.47 10.44 -1.14
C MET A 308 -23.83 10.46 -1.83
N ASP A 309 -24.41 11.66 -1.96
CA ASP A 309 -25.62 11.90 -2.76
C ASP A 309 -25.29 11.98 -4.26
N ARG A 310 -26.29 12.20 -5.11
CA ARG A 310 -26.11 12.31 -6.57
C ARG A 310 -25.23 13.47 -7.04
N ASN A 311 -24.96 14.44 -6.17
CA ASN A 311 -24.08 15.58 -6.46
C ASN A 311 -22.65 15.33 -5.96
N GLY A 312 -22.39 14.17 -5.34
CA GLY A 312 -21.11 13.86 -4.69
C GLY A 312 -20.95 14.51 -3.31
N LEU A 313 -22.02 15.06 -2.70
CA LEU A 313 -21.94 15.61 -1.34
C LEU A 313 -22.00 14.47 -0.32
N VAL A 314 -21.11 14.48 0.67
CA VAL A 314 -21.14 13.49 1.75
C VAL A 314 -22.40 13.66 2.60
N ILE A 315 -23.11 12.54 2.77
CA ILE A 315 -24.36 12.48 3.55
C ILE A 315 -24.17 11.74 4.87
N ALA A 316 -23.18 10.85 4.94
CA ALA A 316 -22.81 10.12 6.13
C ALA A 316 -21.37 9.63 6.03
N MET A 317 -20.72 9.50 7.18
CA MET A 317 -19.31 9.13 7.28
C MET A 317 -19.01 8.39 8.59
N SER A 318 -18.10 7.40 8.55
CA SER A 318 -17.60 6.77 9.78
C SER A 318 -16.56 7.64 10.49
N ASP A 319 -15.80 8.42 9.74
CA ASP A 319 -14.71 9.29 10.19
C ASP A 319 -14.82 10.62 9.48
N LEU A 320 -14.28 11.67 10.08
CA LEU A 320 -14.38 13.01 9.53
C LEU A 320 -13.57 13.10 8.22
N THR A 321 -14.23 13.42 7.12
CA THR A 321 -13.59 13.61 5.81
C THR A 321 -12.88 14.96 5.73
N SER A 322 -11.81 15.05 4.92
CA SER A 322 -11.15 16.34 4.65
C SER A 322 -12.10 17.31 3.96
N ASP A 323 -12.85 16.82 2.99
CA ASP A 323 -13.73 17.58 2.09
C ASP A 323 -15.16 17.02 2.16
N LEU A 324 -16.14 17.90 1.98
CA LEU A 324 -17.57 17.57 1.96
C LEU A 324 -18.02 17.13 0.57
N TRP A 325 -17.49 17.75 -0.47
CA TRP A 325 -17.74 17.40 -1.86
C TRP A 325 -16.70 16.39 -2.34
N GLN A 326 -17.16 15.33 -2.99
CA GLN A 326 -16.38 14.23 -3.53
C GLN A 326 -16.75 13.95 -4.99
N GLY A 327 -17.54 14.82 -5.61
CA GLY A 327 -18.10 14.59 -6.95
C GLY A 327 -17.08 14.70 -8.08
N ASP A 328 -15.92 15.30 -7.81
CA ASP A 328 -14.77 15.40 -8.70
C ASP A 328 -13.75 14.26 -8.51
N GLU A 329 -13.91 13.44 -7.46
CA GLU A 329 -13.01 12.35 -7.14
C GLU A 329 -13.31 11.09 -7.98
N ASP A 330 -12.27 10.32 -8.32
CA ASP A 330 -12.39 9.05 -9.05
C ASP A 330 -13.35 8.07 -8.35
N LYS A 331 -13.39 8.08 -7.02
CA LYS A 331 -14.28 7.23 -6.23
C LYS A 331 -15.76 7.43 -6.60
N PHE A 332 -16.14 8.64 -7.04
CA PHE A 332 -17.50 9.01 -7.45
C PHE A 332 -17.65 8.90 -8.97
N THR A 333 -16.76 9.52 -9.74
CA THR A 333 -16.87 9.60 -11.20
C THR A 333 -16.66 8.25 -11.89
N GLN A 334 -15.90 7.33 -11.28
CA GLN A 334 -15.70 5.96 -11.79
C GLN A 334 -16.74 4.97 -11.24
N THR A 335 -17.73 5.44 -10.47
CA THR A 335 -18.83 4.60 -9.95
C THR A 335 -20.19 5.12 -10.37
N PHE A 336 -20.68 6.16 -9.69
CA PHE A 336 -22.02 6.70 -9.86
C PHE A 336 -22.28 7.14 -11.30
N ASP A 337 -21.34 7.88 -11.91
CA ASP A 337 -21.48 8.36 -13.29
C ASP A 337 -21.39 7.26 -14.34
N VAL A 338 -20.87 6.08 -13.96
CA VAL A 338 -20.72 4.93 -14.86
C VAL A 338 -21.98 4.05 -14.86
N GLY A 339 -22.56 3.79 -13.68
CA GLY A 339 -23.82 3.04 -13.59
C GLY A 339 -24.07 2.29 -12.27
N PRO A 340 -25.25 1.65 -12.14
CA PRO A 340 -25.73 1.05 -10.89
C PRO A 340 -24.97 -0.20 -10.41
N ASP A 341 -24.36 -0.96 -11.33
CA ASP A 341 -23.65 -2.22 -11.01
C ASP A 341 -22.13 -2.06 -10.91
N VAL A 342 -21.66 -0.81 -10.87
CA VAL A 342 -20.23 -0.50 -10.97
C VAL A 342 -19.57 -0.62 -9.61
N VAL A 343 -18.43 -1.29 -9.61
CA VAL A 343 -17.54 -1.41 -8.45
C VAL A 343 -16.17 -0.94 -8.88
N PHE A 344 -15.75 0.18 -8.31
CA PHE A 344 -14.46 0.77 -8.56
C PHE A 344 -13.50 0.42 -7.42
N VAL A 345 -12.28 0.01 -7.76
CA VAL A 345 -11.20 -0.25 -6.81
C VAL A 345 -10.09 0.74 -7.13
N ASP A 346 -9.88 1.71 -6.24
CA ASP A 346 -8.88 2.77 -6.39
C ASP A 346 -7.45 2.19 -6.37
N GLN A 347 -6.46 3.04 -6.54
CA GLN A 347 -5.05 2.71 -6.41
C GLN A 347 -4.68 2.43 -4.95
N LEU A 348 -3.59 1.67 -4.78
CA LEU A 348 -3.04 1.37 -3.46
C LEU A 348 -2.40 2.63 -2.88
N LYS A 349 -2.84 3.06 -1.70
CA LYS A 349 -2.28 4.23 -1.00
C LYS A 349 -1.57 3.78 0.27
N TYR A 350 -0.40 4.36 0.52
CA TYR A 350 0.34 4.14 1.76
C TYR A 350 0.04 5.29 2.73
N ASP A 351 -0.41 4.96 3.93
CA ASP A 351 -0.60 5.91 5.02
C ASP A 351 0.65 5.93 5.89
N GLU A 352 1.39 7.05 5.85
CA GLU A 352 2.61 7.24 6.63
C GLU A 352 2.38 7.20 8.14
N SER A 353 1.19 7.59 8.61
CA SER A 353 0.89 7.69 10.05
C SER A 353 0.65 6.32 10.68
N THR A 354 0.00 5.43 9.93
CA THR A 354 -0.31 4.06 10.37
C THR A 354 0.66 3.03 9.83
N HIS A 355 1.54 3.40 8.89
CA HIS A 355 2.43 2.53 8.15
C HIS A 355 1.69 1.38 7.44
N LYS A 356 0.48 1.65 6.97
CA LYS A 356 -0.40 0.65 6.35
C LYS A 356 -0.75 1.01 4.93
N PHE A 357 -1.05 -0.02 4.15
CA PHE A 357 -1.62 0.13 2.83
C PHE A 357 -3.13 0.05 2.89
N GLN A 358 -3.77 1.01 2.23
CA GLN A 358 -5.22 1.05 2.08
C GLN A 358 -5.62 1.18 0.63
N VAL A 359 -6.82 0.70 0.33
CA VAL A 359 -7.50 0.91 -0.94
C VAL A 359 -8.91 1.41 -0.68
N GLN A 360 -9.39 2.31 -1.52
CA GLN A 360 -10.80 2.68 -1.52
C GLN A 360 -11.56 1.82 -2.52
N ILE A 361 -12.64 1.20 -2.06
CA ILE A 361 -13.57 0.47 -2.92
C ILE A 361 -14.90 1.21 -2.89
N SER A 362 -15.39 1.55 -4.06
CA SER A 362 -16.59 2.35 -4.23
C SER A 362 -17.62 1.60 -5.05
N VAL A 363 -18.88 1.75 -4.67
CA VAL A 363 -20.03 1.16 -5.37
C VAL A 363 -21.13 2.19 -5.53
N SER A 364 -21.92 2.04 -6.58
CA SER A 364 -23.14 2.83 -6.74
C SER A 364 -24.19 2.37 -5.74
N VAL A 365 -24.93 3.33 -5.17
CA VAL A 365 -26.16 3.07 -4.43
C VAL A 365 -27.30 3.20 -5.42
N SER A 366 -28.10 2.15 -5.57
CA SER A 366 -29.23 2.10 -6.50
C SER A 366 -30.56 2.12 -5.78
N ASP A 367 -31.59 2.65 -6.42
CA ASP A 367 -32.98 2.50 -5.98
C ASP A 367 -33.59 1.16 -6.42
N GLU A 368 -34.88 0.95 -6.13
CA GLU A 368 -35.60 -0.28 -6.46
C GLU A 368 -35.76 -0.48 -7.99
N GLU A 369 -35.63 0.59 -8.77
CA GLU A 369 -35.69 0.57 -10.24
C GLU A 369 -34.30 0.33 -10.88
N GLN A 370 -33.27 0.04 -10.06
CA GLN A 370 -31.88 -0.09 -10.49
C GLN A 370 -31.31 1.18 -11.11
N THR A 371 -31.79 2.35 -10.67
CA THR A 371 -31.19 3.63 -11.02
C THR A 371 -30.18 4.03 -9.96
N ALA A 372 -28.97 4.40 -10.39
CA ALA A 372 -27.97 4.94 -9.47
C ALA A 372 -28.47 6.27 -8.88
N ILE A 373 -28.46 6.37 -7.55
CA ILE A 373 -28.91 7.55 -6.79
C ILE A 373 -27.79 8.19 -5.95
N GLY A 374 -26.65 7.53 -5.81
CA GLY A 374 -25.47 8.04 -5.11
C GLY A 374 -24.34 7.02 -5.13
N ALA A 375 -23.33 7.22 -4.28
CA ALA A 375 -22.19 6.31 -4.15
C ALA A 375 -21.87 6.01 -2.69
N LEU A 376 -21.30 4.83 -2.46
CA LEU A 376 -20.76 4.40 -1.18
C LEU A 376 -19.31 4.00 -1.37
N THR A 377 -18.41 4.62 -0.61
CA THR A 377 -16.98 4.30 -0.59
C THR A 377 -16.61 3.70 0.75
N VAL A 378 -15.80 2.64 0.72
CA VAL A 378 -15.16 2.04 1.88
C VAL A 378 -13.65 2.05 1.71
N GLY A 379 -12.92 2.60 2.68
CA GLY A 379 -11.48 2.42 2.80
C GLY A 379 -11.17 1.10 3.49
N VAL A 380 -10.33 0.27 2.87
CA VAL A 380 -10.06 -1.11 3.29
C VAL A 380 -8.59 -1.27 3.63
N ASP A 381 -8.31 -1.86 4.80
CA ASP A 381 -6.97 -2.36 5.15
C ASP A 381 -6.66 -3.59 4.28
N VAL A 382 -5.72 -3.42 3.34
CA VAL A 382 -5.46 -4.45 2.33
C VAL A 382 -4.83 -5.69 2.94
N GLU A 383 -3.97 -5.53 3.94
CA GLU A 383 -3.34 -6.67 4.60
C GLU A 383 -4.37 -7.50 5.34
N HIS A 384 -5.28 -6.86 6.09
CA HIS A 384 -6.33 -7.56 6.81
C HIS A 384 -7.31 -8.27 5.87
N ALA A 385 -7.64 -7.65 4.73
CA ALA A 385 -8.49 -8.25 3.72
C ALA A 385 -7.85 -9.51 3.08
N LEU A 386 -6.53 -9.51 2.90
CA LEU A 386 -5.80 -10.60 2.24
C LEU A 386 -5.32 -11.69 3.22
N SER A 387 -5.07 -11.36 4.50
CA SER A 387 -4.52 -12.29 5.50
C SER A 387 -5.45 -13.45 5.86
N ASN A 388 -6.76 -13.27 5.68
CA ASN A 388 -7.78 -14.25 6.11
C ASN A 388 -8.11 -15.34 5.07
N ARG A 389 -7.36 -15.46 3.97
CA ARG A 389 -7.58 -16.53 2.98
C ARG A 389 -6.29 -17.24 2.59
N GLN A 390 -6.30 -18.57 2.72
CA GLN A 390 -5.33 -19.42 2.02
C GLN A 390 -5.63 -19.34 0.53
N ILE A 391 -4.71 -18.77 -0.25
CA ILE A 391 -4.85 -18.72 -1.70
C ILE A 391 -4.11 -19.94 -2.26
N THR A 392 -4.85 -21.03 -2.49
CA THR A 392 -4.38 -22.10 -3.38
C THR A 392 -4.48 -21.59 -4.81
N ALA A 393 -3.46 -20.90 -5.28
CA ALA A 393 -3.37 -20.49 -6.67
C ALA A 393 -2.48 -21.47 -7.42
N LYS A 394 -2.97 -22.00 -8.55
CA LYS A 394 -2.06 -22.30 -9.65
C LYS A 394 -1.46 -20.96 -10.05
N LEU A 395 -0.16 -20.80 -9.84
CA LEU A 395 0.58 -19.63 -10.31
C LEU A 395 0.61 -19.74 -11.85
N ASN A 396 -0.43 -19.23 -12.51
CA ASN A 396 -0.48 -19.13 -13.96
C ASN A 396 0.29 -17.90 -14.43
#